data_AF-A0AA50WQS8-F1
#
_entry.id   AF-A0AA50WQS8-F1
#
_cell.length_a   1.000
_cell.length_b   1.000
_cell.length_c   1.000
_cell.angle_alpha   90.00
_cell.angle_beta   90.00
_cell.angle_gamma   90.00
#
_symmetry.space_group_name_H-M   'P 1'
#
loop_
_entity.id
_entity.type
_entity.pdbx_description
1 polymer ?
#
loop_
_entity_poly.entity_id
_entity_poly.type
_entity_poly.pdbx_seq_one_letter_code
_entity_poly.pdbx_strand_id
1 'polypeptide(L)' 'YESNENMTITCSTKVCSFGKQVVEKVETEYARFEGGRFVYRITRSPMCEYMVNFIHKLKHLPEKYMMNSVLENFTILQV' A
#
# COMPACT_ATOMS: atom_id res chain seq x y z
N TYR A 1 -13.05 1.09 -1.47
CA TYR A 1 -13.55 0.38 -2.66
C TYR A 1 -15.08 0.37 -2.61
N GLU A 2 -15.74 0.19 -3.76
CA GLU A 2 -17.20 0.01 -3.82
C GLU A 2 -17.55 -1.16 -4.76
N SER A 3 -18.66 -1.85 -4.46
CA SER A 3 -19.19 -2.96 -5.26
C SER A 3 -20.72 -2.98 -5.23
N ASN A 4 -21.34 -3.60 -6.22
CA ASN A 4 -22.78 -3.89 -6.25
C ASN A 4 -23.13 -5.19 -5.49
N GLU A 5 -22.14 -6.02 -5.21
CA GLU A 5 -22.32 -7.32 -4.55
C GLU A 5 -21.77 -7.27 -3.11
N ASN A 6 -22.47 -7.95 -2.21
CA ASN A 6 -22.02 -8.13 -0.84
C ASN A 6 -20.98 -9.24 -0.77
N MET A 7 -19.71 -8.87 -0.79
CA MET A 7 -18.59 -9.81 -0.64
C MET A 7 -17.63 -9.35 0.45
N THR A 8 -16.84 -10.27 0.99
CA THR A 8 -15.64 -9.94 1.77
C THR A 8 -14.48 -9.76 0.80
N ILE A 9 -13.75 -8.66 0.93
CA ILE A 9 -12.54 -8.43 0.11
C ILE A 9 -11.29 -8.65 0.95
N THR A 10 -10.23 -9.08 0.28
CA THR A 10 -8.89 -9.14 0.85
C THR A 10 -7.98 -8.33 -0.05
N CYS A 11 -7.41 -7.26 0.48
CA CYS A 11 -6.46 -6.40 -0.23
C CYS A 11 -5.04 -6.78 0.21
N SER A 12 -4.22 -7.21 -0.75
CA SER A 12 -2.79 -7.42 -0.54
C SER A 12 -2.00 -6.24 -1.11
N THR A 13 -1.22 -5.60 -0.24
CA THR A 13 -0.28 -4.53 -0.63
C THR A 13 1.14 -5.04 -0.45
N LYS A 14 1.83 -5.28 -1.55
CA LYS A 14 3.20 -5.80 -1.62
C LYS A 14 4.18 -4.69 -1.95
N VAL A 15 5.23 -4.58 -1.17
CA VAL A 15 6.34 -3.68 -1.44
C VAL A 15 7.46 -4.49 -2.07
N CYS A 16 7.93 -4.03 -3.22
CA CYS A 16 8.93 -4.69 -4.03
C CYS A 16 10.19 -3.83 -4.14
N SER A 17 11.35 -4.46 -3.99
CA SER A 17 12.66 -3.87 -4.22
C SER A 17 13.40 -4.71 -5.27
N PHE A 18 13.88 -4.09 -6.34
CA PHE A 18 14.49 -4.79 -7.49
C PHE A 18 13.60 -5.94 -8.01
N GLY A 19 12.28 -5.70 -8.07
CA GLY A 19 11.28 -6.68 -8.52
C GLY A 19 10.99 -7.82 -7.54
N LYS A 20 11.62 -7.85 -6.35
CA LYS A 20 11.39 -8.88 -5.33
C LYS A 20 10.51 -8.36 -4.20
N GLN A 21 9.53 -9.14 -3.77
CA GLN A 21 8.71 -8.83 -2.61
C GLN A 21 9.58 -8.80 -1.34
N VAL A 22 9.51 -7.69 -0.61
CA VAL A 22 10.25 -7.47 0.65
C VAL A 22 9.29 -7.56 1.84
N VAL A 23 8.11 -6.95 1.71
CA VAL A 23 7.07 -6.97 2.72
C VAL A 23 5.70 -7.02 2.05
N GLU A 24 4.74 -7.64 2.71
CA GLU A 24 3.36 -7.72 2.29
C GLU A 24 2.47 -7.39 3.47
N LYS A 25 1.42 -6.62 3.20
CA LYS A 25 0.35 -6.32 4.14
C LYS A 25 -0.97 -6.79 3.55
N VAL A 26 -1.65 -7.67 4.26
CA VAL A 26 -2.94 -8.23 3.87
C VAL A 26 -4.01 -7.67 4.80
N GLU A 27 -5.04 -7.06 4.22
CA GLU A 27 -6.15 -6.46 4.96
C GLU A 27 -7.47 -7.03 4.45
N THR A 28 -8.26 -7.62 5.36
CA THR A 28 -9.58 -8.17 5.04
C THR A 28 -10.65 -7.18 5.46
N GLU A 29 -11.49 -6.77 4.52
CA GLU A 29 -12.55 -5.80 4.73
C GLU A 29 -13.92 -6.39 4.42
N TYR A 30 -14.88 -6.02 5.26
CA TYR A 30 -16.28 -6.44 5.13
C TYR A 30 -17.10 -5.30 4.53
N ALA A 31 -18.06 -5.67 3.71
CA ALA A 31 -18.94 -4.73 3.03
C ALA A 31 -19.84 -3.97 4.02
N ARG A 32 -20.03 -2.67 3.77
CA ARG A 32 -21.05 -1.84 4.43
C ARG A 32 -22.02 -1.30 3.40
N PHE A 33 -23.32 -1.50 3.60
CA PHE A 33 -24.32 -0.99 2.66
C PHE A 33 -24.58 0.50 2.93
N GLU A 34 -24.15 1.35 2.02
CA GLU A 34 -24.26 2.81 2.09
C GLU A 34 -24.71 3.34 0.72
N GLY A 35 -25.82 4.11 0.68
CA GLY A 35 -26.25 4.78 -0.55
C GLY A 35 -26.58 3.83 -1.72
N GLY A 36 -27.07 2.62 -1.45
CA GLY A 36 -27.41 1.64 -2.49
C GLY A 36 -26.23 0.81 -2.98
N ARG A 37 -25.04 0.94 -2.38
CA ARG A 37 -23.82 0.21 -2.75
C ARG A 37 -23.14 -0.39 -1.53
N PHE A 38 -22.30 -1.41 -1.76
CA PHE A 38 -21.43 -1.97 -0.73
C PHE A 38 -20.08 -1.26 -0.75
N VAL A 39 -19.72 -0.61 0.35
CA VAL A 39 -18.52 0.20 0.53
C VAL A 39 -17.54 -0.50 1.46
N TYR A 40 -16.25 -0.40 1.13
CA TYR A 40 -15.12 -0.97 1.87
C TYR A 40 -14.12 0.12 2.22
N ARG A 41 -13.73 0.21 3.49
CA ARG A 41 -12.97 1.35 4.03
C ARG A 41 -11.75 0.91 4.83
N ILE A 42 -10.60 0.81 4.16
CA ILE A 42 -9.29 0.74 4.83
C ILE A 42 -8.94 2.15 5.30
N THR A 43 -9.12 2.45 6.60
CA THR A 43 -8.95 3.82 7.13
C THR A 43 -7.84 3.90 8.17
N ARG A 44 -6.99 4.92 8.05
CA ARG A 44 -5.84 5.18 8.96
C ARG A 44 -4.96 3.96 9.18
N SER A 45 -4.82 3.13 8.15
CA SER A 45 -4.04 1.91 8.25
C SER A 45 -2.55 2.27 8.33
N PRO A 46 -1.84 1.86 9.40
CA PRO A 46 -0.47 2.31 9.63
C PRO A 46 0.48 1.75 8.57
N MET A 47 1.44 2.56 8.15
CA MET A 47 2.57 2.07 7.35
C MET A 47 3.42 1.14 8.21
N CYS A 48 3.92 0.06 7.61
CA CYS A 48 4.85 -0.83 8.30
C CYS A 48 6.20 -0.13 8.55
N GLU A 49 6.95 -0.64 9.52
CA GLU A 49 8.24 -0.06 9.91
C GLU A 49 9.20 0.08 8.73
N TYR A 50 9.20 -0.88 7.80
CA TYR A 50 10.00 -0.81 6.58
C TYR A 50 9.71 0.44 5.75
N MET A 51 8.42 0.76 5.53
CA MET A 51 8.00 1.94 4.77
C MET A 51 8.35 3.25 5.50
N VAL A 52 8.16 3.28 6.82
CA VAL A 52 8.52 4.44 7.64
C VAL A 52 10.03 4.70 7.57
N ASN A 53 10.85 3.66 7.75
CA ASN A 53 12.30 3.74 7.66
C ASN A 53 12.78 4.09 6.24
N PHE A 54 12.12 3.56 5.21
CA PHE A 54 12.40 3.88 3.82
C PHE A 54 12.20 5.38 3.55
N ILE A 55 11.05 5.94 3.94
CA ILE A 55 10.75 7.37 3.78
C ILE A 55 11.75 8.22 4.57
N HIS A 56 12.10 7.81 5.79
CA HIS A 56 13.09 8.52 6.60
C HIS A 56 14.44 8.58 5.88
N LYS A 57 14.97 7.44 5.42
CA LYS A 57 16.25 7.38 4.69
C LYS A 57 16.20 8.16 3.38
N LEU A 58 15.13 8.03 2.60
CA LEU A 58 14.96 8.72 1.33
C LEU A 58 15.00 10.24 1.50
N LYS A 59 14.36 10.77 2.55
CA LYS A 59 14.34 12.21 2.86
C LYS A 59 15.69 12.78 3.31
N HIS A 60 16.61 11.94 3.79
CA HIS A 60 17.94 12.37 4.22
C HIS A 60 18.99 12.35 3.09
N LEU A 61 18.59 11.97 1.87
CA LEU A 61 19.49 12.05 0.73
C LEU A 61 19.77 13.51 0.36
N PRO A 62 21.03 13.87 0.06
CA PRO A 62 21.43 15.25 -0.15
C PRO A 62 20.89 15.84 -1.45
N GLU A 63 20.60 14.99 -2.43
CA GLU A 63 20.24 15.41 -3.77
C GLU A 63 19.03 14.65 -4.33
N LYS A 64 18.18 15.36 -5.07
CA LYS A 64 16.94 14.82 -5.65
C LYS A 64 17.20 13.65 -6.61
N TYR A 65 18.29 13.69 -7.38
CA TYR A 65 18.59 12.61 -8.31
C TYR A 65 18.87 11.28 -7.58
N MET A 66 19.52 11.33 -6.41
CA MET A 66 19.78 10.14 -5.60
C MET A 66 18.47 9.52 -5.10
N MET A 67 17.50 10.35 -4.72
CA MET A 67 16.16 9.88 -4.35
C MET A 67 15.49 9.14 -5.52
N ASN A 68 15.56 9.72 -6.72
CA ASN A 68 14.99 9.12 -7.92
C ASN A 68 15.65 7.77 -8.23
N SER A 69 16.98 7.67 -8.15
CA SER A 69 17.71 6.41 -8.38
C SER A 69 17.30 5.30 -7.39
N VAL A 70 16.99 5.65 -6.14
CA VAL A 70 16.45 4.68 -5.17
C VAL A 70 15.02 4.27 -5.54
N LEU A 71 14.20 5.23 -5.97
CA LEU A 71 12.79 4.99 -6.33
C LEU A 71 12.62 4.18 -7.63
N GLU A 72 13.59 4.21 -8.55
CA GLU A 72 13.56 3.44 -9.81
C GLU A 72 13.36 1.94 -9.59
N ASN A 73 13.88 1.40 -8.49
CA ASN A 73 13.81 -0.02 -8.16
C ASN A 73 12.83 -0.31 -7.02
N PHE A 74 12.00 0.66 -6.66
CA PHE A 74 11.02 0.55 -5.59
C PHE A 74 9.61 0.62 -6.16
N THR A 75 8.82 -0.44 -5.97
CA THR A 75 7.44 -0.51 -6.47
C THR A 75 6.48 -1.02 -5.40
N ILE A 76 5.20 -0.66 -5.55
CA ILE A 76 4.11 -1.16 -4.71
C ILE A 76 3.11 -1.84 -5.64
N LEU A 77 2.74 -3.08 -5.34
CA LEU A 77 1.71 -3.83 -6.03
C LEU A 77 0.52 -4.02 -5.10
N GLN A 78 -0.67 -3.60 -5.55
CA GLN A 78 -1.92 -3.84 -4.85
C GLN A 78 -2.77 -4.85 -5.65
N VAL A 79 -3.22 -5.91 -4.98
CA VAL A 79 -4.09 -6.97 -5.53
C VAL A 79 -5.30 -7.14 -4.63
#